data_AF-A0AAW8K6U8-F1
#
_entry.id   AF-A0AAW8K6U8-F1
#
_cell.length_a   1.000
_cell.length_b   1.000
_cell.length_c   1.000
_cell.angle_alpha   90.00
_cell.angle_beta   90.00
_cell.angle_gamma   90.00
#
_symmetry.space_group_name_H-M   'P 1'
#
loop_
_entity.id
_entity.type
_entity.pdbx_description
1 polymer ?
#
loop_
_entity_poly.entity_id
_entity_poly.type
_entity_poly.pdbx_seq_one_letter_code
_entity_poly.pdbx_strand_id
1 'polypeptide(L)'
;RQIVGHSLRREKIAIKDIKLRTFIAEGASRDELAGHVYDVTYGVVRPTDNLVVIDDSIVRGTTLKQSIIRMLDRLHPKKIVVVSSSPQVRYPDCYGI
;
A
#
# COMPACT_ATOMS: atom_id res chain seq x y z
N ARG A 1 18.66 -3.81 -22.75
CA ARG A 1 18.58 -5.23 -22.31
C ARG A 1 19.29 -5.52 -20.97
N GLN A 2 19.70 -4.52 -20.17
CA GLN A 2 20.46 -4.73 -18.92
C GLN A 2 19.62 -4.99 -17.66
N ILE A 3 18.29 -4.80 -17.68
CA ILE A 3 17.44 -4.86 -16.48
C ILE A 3 17.21 -6.32 -16.02
N VAL A 4 17.26 -7.30 -16.94
CA VAL A 4 16.90 -8.70 -16.66
C VAL A 4 17.99 -9.44 -15.86
N GLY A 5 19.21 -8.92 -15.80
CA GLY A 5 20.35 -9.56 -15.12
C GLY A 5 20.44 -9.30 -13.61
N HIS A 6 19.60 -8.42 -13.05
CA HIS A 6 19.63 -8.09 -11.62
C HIS A 6 18.64 -8.93 -10.82
N SER A 7 19.13 -9.57 -9.76
CA SER A 7 18.28 -10.23 -8.77
C SER A 7 17.58 -9.17 -7.91
N LEU A 8 16.24 -9.16 -7.96
CA LEU A 8 15.39 -8.29 -7.15
C LEU A 8 15.02 -9.04 -5.86
N ARG A 9 15.15 -8.38 -4.72
CA ARG A 9 14.54 -8.88 -3.46
C ARG A 9 13.03 -8.71 -3.56
N ARG A 10 12.29 -9.79 -3.33
CA ARG A 10 10.82 -9.84 -3.42
C ARG A 10 10.31 -10.37 -2.10
N GLU A 11 9.52 -9.55 -1.40
CA GLU A 11 9.06 -9.84 -0.05
C GLU A 11 7.62 -9.35 0.11
N LYS A 12 6.84 -10.03 0.94
CA LYS A 12 5.47 -9.61 1.27
C LYS A 12 5.53 -8.59 2.41
N ILE A 13 5.78 -7.32 2.06
CA ILE A 13 6.08 -6.26 3.03
C ILE A 13 4.82 -5.75 3.73
N ALA A 14 3.68 -5.64 3.03
CA ALA A 14 2.43 -5.16 3.60
C ALA A 14 1.45 -6.34 3.80
N ILE A 15 0.92 -6.46 5.02
CA ILE A 15 -0.09 -7.45 5.39
C ILE A 15 -1.38 -6.71 5.69
N LYS A 16 -2.47 -7.10 5.03
CA LYS A 16 -3.80 -6.51 5.21
C LYS A 16 -4.62 -7.38 6.17
N ASP A 17 -4.86 -6.91 7.39
CA ASP A 17 -5.74 -7.60 8.33
C ASP A 17 -7.22 -7.31 8.01
N ILE A 18 -7.93 -8.35 7.57
CA ILE A 18 -9.33 -8.27 7.13
C ILE A 18 -10.29 -8.11 8.32
N LYS A 19 -9.87 -8.52 9.53
CA LYS A 19 -10.74 -8.61 10.71
C LYS A 19 -11.11 -7.26 11.32
N LEU A 20 -10.34 -6.21 11.04
CA LEU A 20 -10.57 -4.84 11.54
C LEU A 20 -11.57 -4.02 10.68
N ARG A 21 -12.17 -4.61 9.63
CA ARG A 21 -13.02 -3.87 8.66
C ARG A 21 -14.40 -3.44 9.20
N THR A 22 -14.74 -3.78 10.43
CA THR A 22 -16.04 -3.46 11.05
C THR A 22 -15.85 -2.99 12.49
N PHE A 23 -15.49 -1.72 12.66
CA PHE A 23 -15.66 -1.03 13.95
C PHE A 23 -16.77 -0.01 13.82
N ILE A 24 -17.77 -0.09 14.69
CA ILE A 24 -18.82 0.94 14.83
C ILE A 24 -18.16 2.11 15.56
N ALA A 25 -17.72 3.13 14.82
CA ALA A 25 -17.09 4.33 15.35
C ALA A 25 -17.47 5.56 14.51
N GLU A 26 -17.59 6.72 15.16
CA GLU A 26 -17.84 8.02 14.50
C GLU A 26 -16.76 8.33 13.46
N GLY A 27 -17.14 9.04 12.39
CA GLY A 27 -16.35 9.15 11.15
C GLY A 27 -14.90 9.58 11.32
N ALA A 28 -14.55 10.37 12.34
CA ALA A 28 -13.19 10.79 12.62
C ALA A 28 -12.31 9.69 13.24
N SER A 29 -12.88 8.82 14.09
CA SER A 29 -12.17 7.68 14.71
C SER A 29 -11.89 6.55 13.70
N ARG A 30 -12.68 6.49 12.63
CA ARG A 30 -12.59 5.45 11.60
C ARG A 30 -11.33 5.57 10.73
N ASP A 31 -10.87 6.79 10.45
CA ASP A 31 -9.66 7.04 9.65
C ASP A 31 -8.38 6.60 10.40
N GLU A 32 -8.35 6.73 11.73
CA GLU A 32 -7.26 6.21 12.57
C GLU A 32 -7.23 4.68 12.61
N LEU A 33 -8.40 4.05 12.73
CA LEU A 33 -8.55 2.58 12.72
C LEU A 33 -8.20 1.97 11.35
N ALA A 34 -8.48 2.66 10.25
CA ALA A 34 -8.09 2.24 8.90
C ALA A 34 -6.56 2.22 8.70
N GLY A 35 -5.80 2.97 9.51
CA GLY A 35 -4.34 2.92 9.54
C GLY A 35 -3.80 1.60 10.11
N HIS A 36 -4.54 0.95 11.02
CA HIS A 36 -4.16 -0.32 11.66
C HIS A 36 -4.51 -1.56 10.84
N VAL A 37 -5.26 -1.41 9.74
CA VAL A 37 -5.61 -2.50 8.82
C VAL A 37 -4.38 -3.04 8.08
N TYR A 38 -3.29 -2.27 8.04
CA TYR A 38 -2.06 -2.68 7.39
C TYR A 38 -0.90 -2.76 8.39
N ASP A 39 -0.20 -3.90 8.38
CA ASP A 39 1.02 -4.13 9.15
C ASP A 39 2.22 -4.36 8.21
N VAL A 40 3.43 -4.10 8.70
CA VAL A 40 4.68 -4.23 7.93
C VAL A 40 5.62 -5.27 8.52
N THR A 41 6.27 -6.03 7.66
CA THR A 41 7.37 -6.91 8.09
C THR A 41 8.63 -6.08 8.35
N TYR A 42 9.02 -5.97 9.62
CA TYR A 42 10.22 -5.26 10.05
C TYR A 42 11.51 -6.01 9.70
N GLY A 43 12.61 -5.27 9.54
CA GLY A 43 13.96 -5.82 9.31
C GLY A 43 14.26 -6.23 7.86
N VAL A 44 13.25 -6.22 6.98
CA VAL A 44 13.40 -6.57 5.55
C VAL A 44 13.90 -5.40 4.72
N VAL A 45 13.37 -4.20 4.98
CA VAL A 45 13.69 -2.97 4.26
C VAL A 45 14.88 -2.27 4.93
N ARG A 46 15.90 -1.92 4.14
CA ARG A 46 17.05 -1.14 4.60
C ARG A 46 16.91 0.32 4.17
N PRO A 47 17.52 1.28 4.87
CA PRO A 47 17.43 2.69 4.49
C PRO A 47 18.00 3.04 3.11
N THR A 48 18.87 2.19 2.57
CA THR A 48 19.44 2.34 1.23
C THR A 48 18.53 1.81 0.12
N ASP A 49 17.43 1.13 0.46
CA ASP A 49 16.59 0.42 -0.48
C ASP A 49 15.59 1.34 -1.18
N ASN A 50 15.39 1.09 -2.47
CA ASN A 50 14.25 1.63 -3.21
C ASN A 50 13.11 0.62 -3.11
N LEU A 51 12.06 0.99 -2.41
CA LEU A 51 10.88 0.17 -2.20
C LEU A 51 9.90 0.33 -3.36
N VAL A 52 9.58 -0.77 -4.04
CA VAL A 52 8.55 -0.82 -5.09
C VAL A 52 7.38 -1.63 -4.57
N VAL A 53 6.21 -1.02 -4.50
CA VAL A 53 4.96 -1.65 -4.06
C VAL A 53 3.99 -1.71 -5.22
N ILE A 54 3.40 -2.89 -5.42
CA ILE A 54 2.42 -3.13 -6.47
C ILE A 54 1.06 -3.35 -5.80
N ASP A 55 0.07 -2.57 -6.23
CA ASP A 55 -1.32 -2.69 -5.79
C ASP A 55 -2.22 -2.95 -7.01
N ASP A 56 -3.40 -3.51 -6.79
CA ASP A 56 -4.32 -3.86 -7.87
C ASP A 56 -4.84 -2.61 -8.60
N SER A 57 -5.32 -1.63 -7.85
CA SER A 57 -6.05 -0.48 -8.36
C SER A 57 -5.94 0.70 -7.40
N ILE A 58 -5.95 1.91 -7.95
CA ILE A 58 -6.05 3.14 -7.16
C ILE A 58 -7.29 3.90 -7.64
N VAL A 59 -8.36 3.85 -6.83
CA VAL A 59 -9.65 4.50 -7.16
C VAL A 59 -9.69 5.92 -6.59
N ARG A 60 -9.83 6.05 -5.26
CA ARG A 60 -9.88 7.36 -4.57
C ARG A 60 -8.53 7.81 -4.01
N GLY A 61 -7.57 6.89 -3.88
CA GLY A 61 -6.24 7.18 -3.34
C GLY A 61 -6.16 7.50 -1.84
N THR A 62 -7.29 7.60 -1.12
CA THR A 62 -7.32 7.90 0.32
C THR A 62 -6.60 6.83 1.13
N THR A 63 -6.89 5.54 0.89
CA THR A 63 -6.22 4.41 1.55
C THR A 63 -4.71 4.42 1.33
N LEU A 64 -4.28 4.73 0.10
CA LEU A 64 -2.86 4.82 -0.23
C LEU A 64 -2.18 5.95 0.57
N LYS A 65 -2.79 7.15 0.58
CA LYS A 65 -2.24 8.35 1.23
C LYS A 65 -2.27 8.27 2.76
N GLN A 66 -3.40 7.85 3.33
CA GLN A 66 -3.64 7.90 4.78
C GLN A 66 -3.03 6.70 5.52
N SER A 67 -3.00 5.52 4.89
CA SER A 67 -2.54 4.29 5.55
C SER A 67 -1.23 3.79 4.95
N ILE A 68 -1.22 3.42 3.66
CA ILE A 68 -0.12 2.64 3.08
C ILE A 68 1.18 3.45 3.05
N ILE A 69 1.19 4.67 2.50
CA ILE A 69 2.41 5.48 2.41
C ILE A 69 2.97 5.77 3.80
N ARG A 70 2.12 6.19 4.75
CA ARG A 70 2.56 6.48 6.13
C ARG A 70 3.16 5.26 6.82
N MET A 71 2.59 4.09 6.59
CA MET A 71 3.08 2.84 7.14
C MET A 71 4.43 2.44 6.54
N LEU A 72 4.59 2.54 5.21
CA LEU A 72 5.85 2.21 4.53
C LEU A 72 6.97 3.22 4.85
N ASP A 73 6.63 4.49 5.06
CA ASP A 73 7.57 5.54 5.43
C ASP A 73 8.28 5.26 6.77
N ARG A 74 7.62 4.56 7.70
CA ARG A 74 8.22 4.09 8.97
C ARG A 74 9.40 3.13 8.77
N LEU A 75 9.50 2.49 7.61
CA LEU A 75 10.63 1.63 7.26
C LEU A 75 11.85 2.43 6.78
N HIS A 76 11.73 3.75 6.64
CA HIS A 76 12.75 4.69 6.19
C HIS A 76 13.46 4.32 4.87
N PRO A 77 12.75 3.87 3.82
CA PRO A 77 13.40 3.55 2.55
C PRO A 77 13.96 4.81 1.88
N LYS A 78 14.94 4.65 0.99
CA LYS A 78 15.50 5.75 0.20
C LYS A 78 14.46 6.38 -0.73
N LYS A 79 13.58 5.54 -1.29
CA LYS A 79 12.52 5.95 -2.22
C LYS A 79 11.39 4.94 -2.18
N ILE A 80 10.15 5.44 -2.24
CA ILE A 80 8.95 4.61 -2.40
C ILE A 80 8.40 4.84 -3.80
N VAL A 81 8.13 3.75 -4.52
CA VAL A 81 7.48 3.74 -5.83
C VAL A 81 6.24 2.87 -5.74
N VAL A 82 5.08 3.44 -6.03
CA VAL A 82 3.79 2.72 -6.02
C VAL A 82 3.38 2.49 -7.47
N VAL A 83 3.05 1.25 -7.80
CA VAL A 83 2.63 0.83 -9.13
C VAL A 83 1.25 0.20 -9.02
N SER A 84 0.30 0.65 -9.82
CA SER A 84 -0.98 -0.04 -9.97
C SER A 84 -0.88 -1.00 -11.16
N SER A 85 -1.40 -2.22 -11.01
CA SER A 85 -1.53 -3.15 -12.14
C SER A 85 -2.71 -2.78 -13.05
N SER A 86 -3.64 -1.96 -12.59
CA SER A 86 -4.76 -1.42 -13.37
C SER A 86 -4.43 -0.07 -14.01
N PRO A 87 -5.04 0.27 -15.16
CA PRO A 87 -5.06 1.63 -15.67
C PRO A 87 -5.72 2.60 -14.67
N GLN A 88 -5.56 3.90 -14.91
CA GLN A 88 -6.20 4.92 -14.09
C GLN A 88 -7.73 4.79 -14.14
N VAL A 89 -8.35 4.57 -12.98
CA VAL A 89 -9.80 4.58 -12.82
C VAL A 89 -10.29 6.03 -12.83
N ARG A 90 -11.04 6.40 -13.86
CA ARG A 90 -11.56 7.77 -14.05
C ARG A 90 -13.08 7.87 -13.99
N TYR A 91 -13.77 6.78 -14.29
CA TYR A 91 -15.22 6.75 -14.43
C TYR A 91 -15.80 5.66 -13.53
N PRO A 92 -17.00 5.86 -12.98
CA PRO A 92 -17.69 4.81 -12.24
C PRO A 92 -18.05 3.65 -13.18
N ASP A 93 -18.06 2.45 -12.63
CA ASP A 93 -18.66 1.32 -13.32
C ASP A 93 -20.19 1.43 -13.26
N CYS A 94 -20.86 1.08 -14.37
CA CYS A 94 -22.32 1.07 -14.49
C CYS A 94 -22.87 -0.33 -14.79
N TYR A 95 -22.05 -1.36 -14.64
CA TYR A 95 -22.36 -2.77 -14.88
C TYR A 95 -22.39 -3.61 -13.59
N GLY A 96 -22.25 -2.97 -12.42
CA GLY A 96 -22.48 -3.57 -11.10
C GLY A 96 -21.25 -3.74 -10.22
N ILE A 97 -20.14 -3.04 -10.51
CA ILE A 97 -18.90 -3.03 -9.70
C ILE A 97 -18.78 -1.72 -8.88
#